data_AF-A0A2D0HG50-F1
#
_entry.id   AF-A0A2D0HG50-F1
#
_cell.length_a   1.000
_cell.length_b   1.000
_cell.length_c   1.000
_cell.angle_alpha   90.00
_cell.angle_beta   90.00
_cell.angle_gamma   90.00
#
_symmetry.space_group_name_H-M   'P 1'
#
loop_
_entity.id
_entity.type
_entity.pdbx_description
1 polymer ?
#
loop_
_entity_poly.entity_id
_entity_poly.type
_entity_poly.pdbx_seq_one_letter_code
_entity_poly.pdbx_strand_id
1 'polypeptide(L)'
;MSNVLSIAAVTAVLKVLLENGLVSDPIAASVGDVIVTALPPDRISVEADERAQINLFLYQVTQNRNVDWVSQEFRSRHSRINGNPRSPIPPLALDLHYLLTAYGAKDFQAELLLGYAMHLLHKTPAITSDIIENTLINASTTNTSSAFSQAVASVSVSALAEQIGQIKLTPEFFNMEETSKLWSALQTHYRPSATYLASMVLIESSNDKSESFYMMPLSQPNIEQVIAPAKTEQMIVAGTTLVIRGKRLRGEITRVRFGNTETLLVPQEVKETQISLLVPPDLYASIQGVQVVHLTMGNVGQTNHLVESNVAAFVLHPTITAFVTQVENSGENLRTAEITVKFQPKVGKAQRVVLLLNEVSGDNPVAYSFLAAPPTQDTDAIAIPVKNVKPGTYIVRARVDGAESPLQKNQFGEYDSPQVTIL
;
A
#
# COMPACT_ATOMS: atom_id res chain seq x y z
N MET A 1 21.12 -6.13 -4.92
CA MET A 1 22.56 -6.36 -5.19
C MET A 1 22.83 -6.96 -6.59
N SER A 2 21.98 -7.86 -7.13
CA SER A 2 22.16 -8.47 -8.46
C SER A 2 22.22 -7.47 -9.62
N ASN A 3 21.64 -6.29 -9.43
CA ASN A 3 21.27 -5.40 -10.52
C ASN A 3 22.41 -4.57 -11.15
N VAL A 4 23.47 -4.30 -10.39
CA VAL A 4 24.60 -3.47 -10.87
C VAL A 4 25.55 -4.27 -11.77
N LEU A 5 25.53 -5.60 -11.66
CA LEU A 5 26.43 -6.47 -12.40
C LEU A 5 25.94 -6.82 -13.81
N SER A 6 24.69 -6.49 -14.16
CA SER A 6 24.10 -6.91 -15.42
C SER A 6 24.85 -6.41 -16.66
N ILE A 7 25.36 -5.18 -16.64
CA ILE A 7 26.15 -4.62 -17.76
C ILE A 7 27.50 -5.36 -17.87
N ALA A 8 28.22 -5.49 -16.75
CA ALA A 8 29.51 -6.18 -16.71
C ALA A 8 29.36 -7.66 -17.10
N ALA A 9 28.28 -8.31 -16.67
CA ALA A 9 27.94 -9.68 -17.03
C ALA A 9 27.73 -9.83 -18.52
N VAL A 10 26.99 -8.92 -19.17
CA VAL A 10 26.80 -8.94 -20.62
C VAL A 10 28.13 -8.79 -21.36
N THR A 11 28.99 -7.84 -20.95
CA THR A 11 30.31 -7.69 -21.55
C THR A 11 31.16 -8.96 -21.38
N ALA A 12 31.13 -9.59 -20.20
CA ALA A 12 31.85 -10.83 -19.94
C ALA A 12 31.34 -12.00 -20.81
N VAL A 13 30.02 -12.14 -20.94
CA VAL A 13 29.39 -13.16 -21.79
C VAL A 13 29.82 -13.00 -23.25
N LEU A 14 29.80 -11.76 -23.77
CA LEU A 14 30.22 -11.49 -25.16
C LEU A 14 31.71 -11.75 -25.37
N LYS A 15 32.57 -11.40 -24.40
CA LYS A 15 33.99 -11.70 -24.42
C LYS A 15 34.23 -13.22 -24.50
N VAL A 16 33.60 -13.99 -23.62
CA VAL A 16 33.72 -15.45 -23.57
C VAL A 16 33.17 -16.11 -24.83
N LEU A 17 32.09 -15.56 -25.41
CA LEU A 17 31.56 -16.03 -26.68
C LEU A 17 32.59 -15.88 -27.80
N LEU A 18 33.27 -14.73 -27.89
CA LEU A 18 34.34 -14.50 -28.87
C LEU A 18 35.54 -15.43 -28.62
N GLU A 19 35.97 -15.58 -27.36
CA GLU A 19 37.06 -16.49 -26.98
C GLU A 19 36.77 -17.95 -27.38
N ASN A 20 35.59 -18.45 -27.03
CA ASN A 20 35.17 -19.83 -27.35
C ASN A 20 35.05 -20.04 -28.86
N GLY A 21 34.53 -19.04 -29.59
CA GLY A 21 34.50 -19.07 -31.05
C GLY A 21 35.89 -19.28 -31.62
N LEU A 22 36.84 -18.42 -31.24
CA LEU A 22 38.23 -18.47 -31.74
C LEU A 22 38.92 -19.82 -31.49
N VAL A 23 38.61 -20.51 -30.39
CA VAL A 23 39.18 -21.84 -30.11
C VAL A 23 38.55 -22.92 -31.01
N SER A 24 37.30 -22.76 -31.41
CA SER A 24 36.51 -23.78 -32.11
C SER A 24 36.70 -23.82 -33.63
N ASP A 25 37.24 -22.76 -34.25
CA ASP A 25 37.30 -22.64 -35.71
C ASP A 25 38.73 -22.82 -36.27
N PRO A 26 38.93 -23.69 -37.29
CA PRO A 26 40.24 -23.90 -37.92
C PRO A 26 40.82 -22.65 -38.60
N ILE A 27 39.99 -21.67 -38.98
CA ILE A 27 40.45 -20.40 -39.57
C ILE A 27 41.16 -19.55 -38.51
N ALA A 28 40.66 -19.53 -37.27
CA ALA A 28 41.31 -18.81 -36.18
C ALA A 28 42.68 -19.43 -35.83
N ALA A 29 42.84 -20.75 -35.96
CA ALA A 29 44.13 -21.43 -35.78
C ALA A 29 45.20 -20.97 -36.79
N SER A 30 44.81 -20.43 -37.95
CA SER A 30 45.74 -19.87 -38.94
C SER A 30 46.24 -18.46 -38.60
N VAL A 31 45.55 -17.76 -37.68
CA VAL A 31 45.85 -16.38 -37.28
C VAL A 31 46.90 -16.32 -36.16
N GLY A 32 47.03 -17.38 -35.35
CA GLY A 32 47.98 -17.49 -34.24
C GLY A 32 47.31 -17.42 -32.87
N ASP A 33 48.07 -17.04 -31.84
CA ASP A 33 47.55 -16.84 -30.47
C ASP A 33 46.76 -15.52 -30.43
N VAL A 34 45.43 -15.62 -30.36
CA VAL A 34 44.50 -14.47 -30.42
C VAL A 34 43.99 -14.16 -29.03
N ILE A 35 44.15 -12.90 -28.61
CA ILE A 35 43.67 -12.42 -27.31
C ILE A 35 42.34 -11.68 -27.50
N VAL A 36 41.36 -11.93 -26.64
CA VAL A 36 40.13 -11.13 -26.58
C VAL A 36 40.16 -10.23 -25.35
N THR A 37 39.92 -8.94 -25.56
CA THR A 37 39.87 -7.94 -24.48
C THR A 37 38.57 -7.15 -24.51
N ALA A 38 38.25 -6.53 -23.37
CA ALA A 38 37.15 -5.58 -23.25
C ALA A 38 37.64 -4.29 -22.59
N LEU A 39 38.58 -3.61 -23.27
CA LEU A 39 39.25 -2.42 -22.78
C LEU A 39 38.93 -1.20 -23.66
N PRO A 40 39.02 0.01 -23.10
CA PRO A 40 39.13 1.22 -23.90
C PRO A 40 40.27 1.12 -24.94
N PRO A 41 40.06 1.51 -26.21
CA PRO A 41 41.08 1.40 -27.27
C PRO A 41 42.40 2.11 -26.98
N ASP A 42 42.40 3.18 -26.19
CA ASP A 42 43.60 3.93 -25.75
C ASP A 42 44.51 3.14 -24.81
N ARG A 43 43.97 2.12 -24.14
CA ARG A 43 44.72 1.25 -23.23
C ARG A 43 45.35 0.04 -23.90
N ILE A 44 45.10 -0.15 -25.20
CA ILE A 44 45.69 -1.25 -25.95
C ILE A 44 47.09 -0.81 -26.39
N SER A 45 48.10 -1.51 -25.89
CA SER A 45 49.49 -1.24 -26.26
C SER A 45 49.78 -1.84 -27.63
N VAL A 46 49.95 -0.98 -28.64
CA VAL A 46 50.22 -1.35 -30.04
C VAL A 46 51.69 -1.06 -30.41
N GLU A 47 52.60 -1.15 -29.45
CA GLU A 47 54.04 -0.93 -29.69
C GLU A 47 54.69 -2.14 -30.39
N ALA A 48 56.00 -2.34 -30.22
CA ALA A 48 56.85 -3.25 -31.01
C ALA A 48 56.46 -4.76 -31.07
N ASP A 49 55.36 -5.17 -30.44
CA ASP A 49 54.80 -6.53 -30.48
C ASP A 49 53.26 -6.47 -30.60
N GLU A 50 52.73 -5.86 -31.68
CA GLU A 50 51.28 -5.86 -31.97
C GLU A 50 50.80 -7.31 -32.16
N ARG A 51 50.02 -7.80 -31.19
CA ARG A 51 49.50 -9.17 -31.21
C ARG A 51 48.16 -9.24 -31.93
N ALA A 52 47.82 -10.44 -32.38
CA ALA A 52 46.47 -10.75 -32.84
C ALA A 52 45.50 -10.53 -31.68
N GLN A 53 44.66 -9.51 -31.77
CA GLN A 53 43.76 -9.15 -30.68
C GLN A 53 42.43 -8.66 -31.21
N ILE A 54 41.35 -9.11 -30.56
CA ILE A 54 40.01 -8.57 -30.75
C ILE A 54 39.63 -7.84 -29.49
N ASN A 55 39.23 -6.57 -29.62
CA ASN A 55 38.77 -5.78 -28.50
C ASN A 55 37.31 -5.38 -28.65
N LEU A 56 36.54 -5.63 -27.59
CA LEU A 56 35.12 -5.31 -27.47
C LEU A 56 34.93 -4.16 -26.48
N PHE A 57 34.66 -2.96 -27.00
CA PHE A 57 34.55 -1.76 -26.17
C PHE A 57 33.10 -1.26 -26.08
N LEU A 58 32.56 -1.12 -24.86
CA LEU A 58 31.25 -0.50 -24.62
C LEU A 58 31.39 1.02 -24.70
N TYR A 59 30.99 1.63 -25.82
CA TYR A 59 31.17 3.08 -26.04
C TYR A 59 29.92 3.90 -25.69
N GLN A 60 28.73 3.30 -25.68
CA GLN A 60 27.49 4.00 -25.39
C GLN A 60 26.45 3.08 -24.75
N VAL A 61 25.65 3.66 -23.84
CA VAL A 61 24.50 3.00 -23.21
C VAL A 61 23.28 3.88 -23.47
N THR A 62 22.25 3.32 -24.08
CA THR A 62 20.98 4.01 -24.33
C THR A 62 19.82 3.28 -23.69
N GLN A 63 18.70 3.98 -23.48
CA GLN A 63 17.49 3.36 -22.94
C GLN A 63 16.73 2.65 -24.06
N ASN A 64 16.43 1.36 -23.87
CA ASN A 64 15.57 0.62 -24.79
C ASN A 64 14.10 0.95 -24.50
N ARG A 65 13.51 1.84 -25.32
CA ARG A 65 12.11 2.25 -25.18
C ARG A 65 11.10 1.25 -25.75
N ASN A 66 11.55 0.22 -26.47
CA ASN A 66 10.69 -0.75 -27.15
C ASN A 66 10.53 -2.07 -26.36
N VAL A 67 11.05 -2.14 -25.14
CA VAL A 67 11.07 -3.37 -24.33
C VAL A 67 9.67 -3.97 -24.10
N ASP A 68 8.66 -3.13 -23.90
CA ASP A 68 7.27 -3.52 -23.66
C ASP A 68 6.63 -4.28 -24.84
N TRP A 69 7.13 -4.07 -26.07
CA TRP A 69 6.50 -4.56 -27.30
C TRP A 69 7.21 -5.78 -27.90
N VAL A 70 8.52 -5.91 -27.68
CA VAL A 70 9.36 -6.89 -28.41
C VAL A 70 9.53 -8.21 -27.65
N SER A 71 9.54 -8.19 -26.32
CA SER A 71 9.93 -9.37 -25.52
C SER A 71 8.72 -10.13 -24.95
N GLN A 72 8.57 -11.38 -25.38
CA GLN A 72 7.53 -12.28 -24.86
C GLN A 72 7.83 -12.69 -23.41
N GLU A 73 9.11 -12.76 -23.03
CA GLU A 73 9.52 -12.99 -21.64
C GLU A 73 9.10 -11.84 -20.70
N PHE A 74 9.25 -10.59 -21.13
CA PHE A 74 8.81 -9.43 -20.35
C PHE A 74 7.29 -9.41 -20.15
N ARG A 75 6.53 -9.68 -21.23
CA ARG A 75 5.08 -9.83 -21.17
C ARG A 75 4.64 -10.97 -20.25
N SER A 76 5.39 -12.07 -20.21
CA SER A 76 5.05 -13.26 -19.40
C SER A 76 5.33 -13.03 -17.92
N ARG A 77 6.45 -12.35 -17.59
CA ARG A 77 6.82 -11.97 -16.21
C ARG A 77 5.92 -10.88 -15.63
N HIS A 78 5.38 -10.00 -16.48
CA HIS A 78 4.51 -8.89 -16.09
C HIS A 78 3.04 -9.06 -16.55
N SER A 79 2.67 -10.29 -16.93
CA SER A 79 1.30 -10.65 -17.32
C SER A 79 0.39 -10.62 -16.11
N ARG A 80 -0.79 -10.01 -16.25
CA ARG A 80 -1.83 -9.91 -15.21
C ARG A 80 -2.38 -11.28 -14.76
N ILE A 81 -2.02 -12.37 -15.45
CA ILE A 81 -2.59 -13.71 -15.24
C ILE A 81 -1.94 -14.42 -14.03
N ASN A 82 -0.67 -14.14 -13.74
CA ASN A 82 -0.03 -14.60 -12.52
C ASN A 82 -0.03 -13.42 -11.55
N GLY A 83 -0.83 -13.49 -10.49
CA GLY A 83 -1.15 -12.41 -9.54
C GLY A 83 0.02 -11.84 -8.73
N ASN A 84 1.20 -11.71 -9.32
CA ASN A 84 2.32 -10.97 -8.77
C ASN A 84 2.07 -9.47 -9.02
N PRO A 85 1.95 -8.64 -7.97
CA PRO A 85 1.77 -7.21 -8.15
C PRO A 85 2.95 -6.64 -8.93
N ARG A 86 2.66 -5.84 -9.96
CA ARG A 86 3.68 -5.10 -10.69
C ARG A 86 4.49 -4.26 -9.71
N SER A 87 5.81 -4.36 -9.76
CA SER A 87 6.67 -3.35 -9.14
C SER A 87 6.25 -1.97 -9.67
N PRO A 88 6.04 -0.97 -8.80
CA PRO A 88 5.62 0.37 -9.23
C PRO A 88 6.69 1.07 -10.08
N ILE A 89 7.93 0.56 -10.07
CA ILE A 89 9.04 1.06 -10.88
C ILE A 89 9.27 0.06 -12.02
N PRO A 90 9.00 0.43 -13.29
CA PRO A 90 9.34 -0.44 -14.41
C PRO A 90 10.87 -0.64 -14.46
N PRO A 91 11.35 -1.85 -14.78
CA PRO A 91 12.78 -2.09 -14.88
C PRO A 91 13.41 -1.19 -15.95
N LEU A 92 14.63 -0.75 -15.69
CA LEU A 92 15.39 0.05 -16.63
C LEU A 92 15.93 -0.87 -17.72
N ALA A 93 15.30 -0.85 -18.90
CA ALA A 93 15.77 -1.56 -20.07
C ALA A 93 16.84 -0.74 -20.80
N LEU A 94 17.98 -1.36 -21.05
CA LEU A 94 19.12 -0.73 -21.72
C LEU A 94 19.48 -1.44 -23.02
N ASP A 95 19.93 -0.64 -23.98
CA ASP A 95 20.67 -1.07 -25.17
C ASP A 95 22.15 -0.71 -24.97
N LEU A 96 23.02 -1.70 -25.12
CA LEU A 96 24.46 -1.57 -24.94
C LEU A 96 25.14 -1.56 -26.31
N HIS A 97 25.81 -0.48 -26.65
CA HIS A 97 26.49 -0.32 -27.93
C HIS A 97 27.98 -0.64 -27.81
N TYR A 98 28.41 -1.66 -28.54
CA TYR A 98 29.76 -2.17 -28.54
C TYR A 98 30.48 -1.86 -29.85
N LEU A 99 31.73 -1.43 -29.73
CA LEU A 99 32.68 -1.27 -30.82
C LEU A 99 33.64 -2.46 -30.79
N LEU A 100 33.55 -3.30 -31.81
CA LEU A 100 34.45 -4.42 -32.06
C LEU A 100 35.62 -3.93 -32.92
N THR A 101 36.84 -4.08 -32.42
CA THR A 101 38.07 -3.62 -33.09
C THR A 101 39.04 -4.79 -33.22
N ALA A 102 39.69 -4.91 -34.38
CA ALA A 102 40.68 -5.95 -34.64
C ALA A 102 42.08 -5.36 -34.78
N TYR A 103 43.07 -6.05 -34.20
CA TYR A 103 44.48 -5.71 -34.20
C TYR A 103 45.29 -6.91 -34.73
N GLY A 104 46.39 -6.63 -35.41
CA GLY A 104 47.27 -7.66 -35.94
C GLY A 104 48.50 -7.08 -36.62
N ALA A 105 49.67 -7.67 -36.37
CA ALA A 105 50.93 -7.24 -36.97
C ALA A 105 51.16 -7.74 -38.40
N LYS A 106 50.45 -8.81 -38.82
CA LYS A 106 50.65 -9.42 -40.14
C LYS A 106 49.61 -8.95 -41.16
N ASP A 107 49.96 -9.05 -42.43
CA ASP A 107 49.06 -8.77 -43.55
C ASP A 107 47.74 -9.53 -43.40
N PHE A 108 46.63 -8.83 -43.60
CA PHE A 108 45.25 -9.34 -43.53
C PHE A 108 44.82 -9.93 -42.18
N GLN A 109 45.68 -9.88 -41.16
CA GLN A 109 45.40 -10.52 -39.88
C GLN A 109 44.22 -9.84 -39.16
N ALA A 110 44.18 -8.51 -39.17
CA ALA A 110 43.09 -7.74 -38.57
C ALA A 110 41.77 -7.93 -39.34
N GLU A 111 41.80 -7.96 -40.68
CA GLU A 111 40.64 -8.17 -41.53
C GLU A 111 40.06 -9.58 -41.39
N LEU A 112 40.92 -10.60 -41.33
CA LEU A 112 40.53 -11.98 -41.10
C LEU A 112 39.88 -12.14 -39.72
N LEU A 113 40.47 -11.56 -38.67
CA LEU A 113 39.91 -11.55 -37.32
C LEU A 113 38.56 -10.85 -37.25
N LEU A 114 38.45 -9.67 -37.86
CA LEU A 114 37.20 -8.93 -37.90
C LEU A 114 36.12 -9.71 -38.65
N GLY A 115 36.44 -10.24 -39.83
CA GLY A 115 35.51 -11.05 -40.62
C GLY A 115 35.04 -12.30 -39.87
N TYR A 116 35.96 -12.97 -39.17
CA TYR A 116 35.65 -14.12 -38.34
C TYR A 116 34.70 -13.75 -37.19
N ALA A 117 35.03 -12.70 -36.44
CA ALA A 117 34.22 -12.27 -35.31
C ALA A 117 32.83 -11.81 -35.75
N MET A 118 32.74 -11.10 -36.88
CA MET A 118 31.45 -10.70 -37.45
C MET A 118 30.61 -11.91 -37.86
N HIS A 119 31.22 -12.93 -38.47
CA HIS A 119 30.54 -14.17 -38.83
C HIS A 119 30.04 -14.93 -37.60
N LEU A 120 30.85 -15.00 -36.54
CA LEU A 120 30.47 -15.62 -35.29
C LEU A 120 29.25 -14.93 -34.66
N LEU A 121 29.30 -13.61 -34.51
CA LEU A 121 28.19 -12.83 -33.93
C LEU A 121 26.93 -12.86 -34.82
N HIS A 122 27.10 -13.01 -36.14
CA HIS A 122 25.97 -13.20 -37.04
C HIS A 122 25.31 -14.58 -36.90
N LYS A 123 26.10 -15.63 -36.61
CA LYS A 123 25.58 -16.98 -36.33
C LYS A 123 24.89 -17.09 -34.98
N THR A 124 25.26 -16.25 -34.01
CA THR A 124 24.70 -16.25 -32.64
C THR A 124 23.93 -14.96 -32.33
N PRO A 125 22.86 -14.64 -33.08
CA PRO A 125 22.14 -13.37 -32.94
C PRO A 125 21.36 -13.25 -31.61
N ALA A 126 21.14 -14.36 -30.92
CA ALA A 126 20.44 -14.38 -29.64
C ALA A 126 21.15 -15.33 -28.66
N ILE A 127 21.54 -14.79 -27.50
CA ILE A 127 22.21 -15.51 -26.42
C ILE A 127 21.16 -15.79 -25.35
N THR A 128 20.88 -17.06 -25.11
CA THR A 128 19.87 -17.50 -24.13
C THR A 128 20.39 -17.48 -22.70
N SER A 129 19.48 -17.48 -21.74
CA SER A 129 19.78 -17.51 -20.30
C SER A 129 20.70 -18.67 -19.92
N ASP A 130 20.55 -19.83 -20.54
CA ASP A 130 21.35 -21.02 -20.22
C ASP A 130 22.83 -20.82 -20.58
N ILE A 131 23.11 -20.13 -21.70
CA ILE A 131 24.48 -19.79 -22.11
C ILE A 131 25.05 -18.74 -21.15
N ILE A 132 24.25 -17.75 -20.75
CA ILE A 132 24.64 -16.72 -19.80
C ILE A 132 24.96 -17.34 -18.43
N GLU A 133 24.13 -18.25 -17.95
CA GLU A 133 24.33 -18.93 -16.68
C GLU A 133 25.63 -19.77 -16.69
N ASN A 134 25.81 -20.62 -17.71
CA ASN A 134 27.00 -21.45 -17.82
C ASN A 134 28.29 -20.62 -17.93
N THR A 135 28.27 -19.52 -18.68
CA THR A 135 29.43 -18.64 -18.81
C THR A 135 29.76 -17.92 -17.50
N LEU A 136 28.75 -17.46 -16.76
CA LEU A 136 28.94 -16.81 -15.46
C LEU A 136 29.43 -17.80 -14.37
N ILE A 137 28.92 -19.04 -14.37
CA ILE A 137 29.42 -20.11 -13.50
C ILE A 137 30.92 -20.36 -13.79
N ASN A 138 31.29 -20.51 -15.05
CA ASN A 138 32.69 -20.71 -15.44
C ASN A 138 33.57 -19.51 -15.08
N ALA A 139 33.07 -18.28 -15.24
CA ALA A 139 33.80 -17.06 -14.88
C ALA A 139 34.01 -16.91 -13.36
N SER A 140 33.08 -17.42 -12.55
CA SER A 140 33.21 -17.43 -11.08
C SER A 140 34.25 -18.45 -10.58
N THR A 141 34.47 -19.54 -11.32
CA THR A 141 35.32 -20.66 -10.91
C THR A 141 36.75 -20.60 -11.44
N THR A 142 36.97 -19.95 -12.60
CA THR A 142 38.28 -19.95 -13.30
C THR A 142 39.19 -18.77 -12.95
N ASN A 143 38.65 -17.60 -12.56
CA ASN A 143 39.43 -16.36 -12.36
C ASN A 143 39.10 -15.65 -11.04
N THR A 144 39.35 -16.31 -9.90
CA THR A 144 38.99 -15.85 -8.54
C THR A 144 39.61 -14.50 -8.10
N SER A 145 40.58 -13.97 -8.85
CA SER A 145 41.30 -12.73 -8.52
C SER A 145 40.75 -11.47 -9.19
N SER A 146 39.81 -11.60 -10.13
CA SER A 146 39.24 -10.42 -10.81
C SER A 146 38.10 -9.80 -9.99
N ALA A 147 37.99 -8.45 -10.00
CA ALA A 147 36.90 -7.75 -9.33
C ALA A 147 35.51 -8.19 -9.82
N PHE A 148 35.41 -8.59 -11.10
CA PHE A 148 34.20 -9.14 -11.66
C PHE A 148 33.87 -10.52 -11.08
N SER A 149 34.83 -11.45 -11.02
CA SER A 149 34.61 -12.80 -10.48
C SER A 149 34.26 -12.78 -8.99
N GLN A 150 34.86 -11.89 -8.20
CA GLN A 150 34.50 -11.68 -6.80
C GLN A 150 33.07 -11.14 -6.64
N ALA A 151 32.68 -10.20 -7.50
CA ALA A 151 31.33 -9.66 -7.49
C ALA A 151 30.29 -10.69 -7.92
N VAL A 152 30.56 -11.49 -8.95
CA VAL A 152 29.68 -12.57 -9.41
C VAL A 152 29.54 -13.67 -8.35
N ALA A 153 30.63 -14.02 -7.64
CA ALA A 153 30.58 -15.00 -6.54
C ALA A 153 29.72 -14.54 -5.34
N SER A 154 29.50 -13.24 -5.18
CA SER A 154 28.65 -12.68 -4.12
C SER A 154 27.15 -12.67 -4.45
N VAL A 155 26.76 -13.11 -5.66
CA VAL A 155 25.39 -13.05 -6.18
C VAL A 155 24.95 -14.44 -6.67
N SER A 156 23.65 -14.73 -6.61
CA SER A 156 23.09 -15.94 -7.22
C SER A 156 23.18 -15.84 -8.76
N VAL A 157 24.06 -16.65 -9.37
CA VAL A 157 24.29 -16.65 -10.81
C VAL A 157 23.03 -16.98 -11.61
N SER A 158 22.25 -17.96 -11.14
CA SER A 158 20.96 -18.34 -11.73
C SER A 158 19.97 -17.16 -11.76
N ALA A 159 19.82 -16.46 -10.63
CA ALA A 159 18.94 -15.28 -10.55
C ALA A 159 19.42 -14.13 -11.45
N LEU A 160 20.75 -13.95 -11.58
CA LEU A 160 21.32 -12.94 -12.49
C LEU A 160 21.09 -13.30 -13.96
N ALA A 161 21.28 -14.57 -14.34
CA ALA A 161 21.03 -15.06 -15.69
C ALA A 161 19.55 -14.99 -16.06
N GLU A 162 18.65 -15.36 -15.13
CA GLU A 162 17.22 -15.15 -15.29
C GLU A 162 16.88 -13.67 -15.44
N GLN A 163 17.47 -12.77 -14.64
CA GLN A 163 17.19 -11.33 -14.72
C GLN A 163 17.62 -10.73 -16.07
N ILE A 164 18.79 -11.11 -16.58
CA ILE A 164 19.28 -10.66 -17.90
C ILE A 164 18.37 -11.24 -19.01
N GLY A 165 17.94 -12.50 -18.87
CA GLY A 165 17.07 -13.15 -19.84
C GLY A 165 17.83 -13.52 -21.11
N GLN A 166 17.39 -12.98 -22.25
CA GLN A 166 17.99 -13.19 -23.56
C GLN A 166 18.66 -11.92 -24.08
N ILE A 167 19.93 -12.00 -24.46
CA ILE A 167 20.64 -10.88 -25.09
C ILE A 167 20.49 -11.01 -26.61
N LYS A 168 19.93 -9.98 -27.26
CA LYS A 168 19.83 -9.94 -28.72
C LYS A 168 20.94 -9.07 -29.30
N LEU A 169 21.73 -9.63 -30.22
CA LEU A 169 22.80 -8.94 -30.92
C LEU A 169 22.34 -8.52 -32.31
N THR A 170 22.50 -7.22 -32.61
CA THR A 170 22.19 -6.65 -33.93
C THR A 170 23.39 -5.85 -34.41
N PRO A 171 23.89 -6.06 -35.65
CA PRO A 171 24.93 -5.21 -36.20
C PRO A 171 24.38 -3.80 -36.43
N GLU A 172 25.15 -2.79 -36.04
CA GLU A 172 24.89 -1.38 -36.30
C GLU A 172 25.93 -0.91 -37.32
N PHE A 173 25.51 -0.36 -38.46
CA PHE A 173 26.44 0.10 -39.50
C PHE A 173 26.49 1.62 -39.51
N PHE A 174 27.66 2.16 -39.18
CA PHE A 174 27.90 3.60 -39.25
C PHE A 174 28.34 4.06 -40.63
N ASN A 175 27.97 5.29 -40.95
CA ASN A 175 28.52 5.96 -42.11
C ASN A 175 29.94 6.48 -41.83
N MET A 176 30.61 6.99 -42.86
CA MET A 176 32.01 7.44 -42.76
C MET A 176 32.18 8.61 -41.77
N GLU A 177 31.22 9.52 -41.69
CA GLU A 177 31.27 10.68 -40.80
C GLU A 177 31.12 10.25 -39.33
N GLU A 178 30.15 9.39 -39.03
CA GLU A 178 29.92 8.82 -37.69
C GLU A 178 31.14 8.04 -37.20
N THR A 179 31.70 7.20 -38.08
CA THR A 179 32.92 6.44 -37.80
C THR A 179 34.10 7.38 -37.51
N SER A 180 34.27 8.44 -38.32
CA SER A 180 35.31 9.45 -38.11
C SER A 180 35.16 10.18 -36.78
N LYS A 181 33.92 10.56 -36.40
CA LYS A 181 33.63 11.21 -35.11
C LYS A 181 33.92 10.28 -33.93
N LEU A 182 33.52 9.02 -34.00
CA LEU A 182 33.76 8.03 -32.95
C LEU A 182 35.26 7.86 -32.71
N TRP A 183 36.04 7.61 -33.76
CA TRP A 183 37.48 7.44 -33.65
C TRP A 183 38.23 8.72 -33.22
N SER A 184 37.74 9.89 -33.63
CA SER A 184 38.27 11.18 -33.15
C SER A 184 38.04 11.37 -31.65
N ALA A 185 36.86 10.96 -31.14
CA ALA A 185 36.54 11.04 -29.71
C ALA A 185 37.39 10.09 -28.87
N LEU A 186 37.78 8.94 -29.42
CA LEU A 186 38.67 7.97 -28.76
C LEU A 186 40.12 8.43 -28.70
N GLN A 187 40.53 9.42 -29.52
CA GLN A 187 41.91 9.93 -29.61
C GLN A 187 42.95 8.84 -29.92
N THR A 188 42.57 7.80 -30.66
CA THR A 188 43.45 6.70 -31.07
C THR A 188 43.54 6.57 -32.59
N HIS A 189 44.56 5.85 -33.05
CA HIS A 189 44.67 5.53 -34.48
C HIS A 189 43.48 4.66 -34.93
N TYR A 190 42.94 5.00 -36.10
CA TYR A 190 41.87 4.23 -36.73
C TYR A 190 42.29 2.77 -36.94
N ARG A 191 41.37 1.84 -36.69
CA ARG A 191 41.53 0.39 -36.92
C ARG A 191 40.27 -0.19 -37.56
N PRO A 192 40.39 -1.33 -38.27
CA PRO A 192 39.23 -2.06 -38.76
C PRO A 192 38.26 -2.36 -37.61
N SER A 193 37.01 -1.93 -37.76
CA SER A 193 36.01 -2.02 -36.71
C SER A 193 34.59 -2.28 -37.21
N ALA A 194 33.79 -2.95 -36.39
CA ALA A 194 32.36 -3.13 -36.58
C ALA A 194 31.61 -2.79 -35.29
N THR A 195 30.39 -2.29 -35.41
CA THR A 195 29.57 -1.90 -34.25
C THR A 195 28.39 -2.84 -34.07
N TYR A 196 28.07 -3.13 -32.81
CA TYR A 196 27.03 -4.07 -32.42
C TYR A 196 26.19 -3.49 -31.29
N LEU A 197 24.89 -3.65 -31.42
CA LEU A 197 23.92 -3.32 -30.40
C LEU A 197 23.49 -4.60 -29.70
N ALA A 198 23.73 -4.67 -28.39
CA ALA A 198 23.23 -5.72 -27.52
C ALA A 198 21.99 -5.21 -26.77
N SER A 199 20.82 -5.67 -27.21
CA SER A 199 19.54 -5.35 -26.58
C SER A 199 19.22 -6.31 -25.44
N MET A 200 18.50 -5.74 -24.46
CA MET A 200 17.87 -6.41 -23.32
C MET A 200 18.80 -6.64 -22.12
N VAL A 201 19.21 -5.53 -21.51
CA VAL A 201 19.70 -5.55 -20.13
C VAL A 201 18.62 -4.91 -19.25
N LEU A 202 17.92 -5.76 -18.49
CA LEU A 202 16.91 -5.33 -17.54
C LEU A 202 17.56 -5.07 -16.19
N ILE A 203 17.46 -3.82 -15.75
CA ILE A 203 17.89 -3.39 -14.44
C ILE A 203 16.66 -3.25 -13.53
N GLU A 204 16.37 -4.27 -12.71
CA GLU A 204 15.23 -4.31 -11.78
C GLU A 204 15.58 -3.69 -10.42
N SER A 205 14.84 -2.66 -10.01
CA SER A 205 14.98 -2.11 -8.65
C SER A 205 14.66 -3.22 -7.64
N SER A 206 15.65 -3.67 -6.86
CA SER A 206 15.41 -4.59 -5.77
C SER A 206 14.66 -3.84 -4.68
N ASN A 207 13.34 -3.92 -4.68
CA ASN A 207 12.58 -3.53 -3.51
C ASN A 207 12.80 -4.60 -2.46
N ASP A 208 13.66 -4.31 -1.48
CA ASP A 208 13.49 -4.85 -0.14
C ASP A 208 12.04 -4.63 0.25
N LYS A 209 11.29 -5.74 0.40
CA LYS A 209 9.92 -5.85 0.91
C LYS A 209 9.25 -4.50 1.22
N SER A 210 8.94 -3.74 0.17
CA SER A 210 7.99 -2.66 0.30
C SER A 210 6.65 -3.36 0.29
N GLU A 211 6.03 -3.48 1.48
CA GLU A 211 4.63 -3.82 1.58
C GLU A 211 3.90 -3.07 0.46
N SER A 212 3.31 -3.84 -0.45
CA SER A 212 2.52 -3.31 -1.55
C SER A 212 1.36 -2.54 -0.95
N PHE A 213 1.55 -1.25 -0.68
CA PHE A 213 0.47 -0.32 -0.49
C PHE A 213 -0.22 -0.22 -1.85
N TYR A 214 -1.22 -1.08 -2.03
CA TYR A 214 -2.24 -0.95 -3.05
C TYR A 214 -2.92 0.40 -2.84
N MET A 215 -2.39 1.47 -3.43
CA MET A 215 -3.20 2.65 -3.75
C MET A 215 -4.07 2.29 -4.96
N MET A 216 -5.02 1.38 -4.76
CA MET A 216 -6.33 1.65 -5.34
C MET A 216 -6.77 2.98 -4.71
N PRO A 217 -7.36 3.93 -5.45
CA PRO A 217 -8.22 4.90 -4.82
C PRO A 217 -9.36 4.08 -4.21
N LEU A 218 -9.16 3.59 -2.98
CA LEU A 218 -10.23 3.06 -2.17
C LEU A 218 -11.23 4.20 -2.13
N SER A 219 -12.33 4.00 -2.81
CA SER A 219 -13.49 4.87 -2.72
C SER A 219 -14.01 4.71 -1.30
N GLN A 220 -13.33 5.35 -0.35
CA GLN A 220 -13.60 5.19 1.07
C GLN A 220 -15.02 5.68 1.31
N PRO A 221 -15.83 4.93 2.08
CA PRO A 221 -17.11 5.42 2.54
C PRO A 221 -16.87 6.69 3.35
N ASN A 222 -17.68 7.73 3.11
CA ASN A 222 -17.59 8.98 3.87
C ASN A 222 -18.95 9.27 4.48
N ILE A 223 -19.02 9.28 5.81
CA ILE A 223 -20.20 9.66 6.57
C ILE A 223 -20.25 11.18 6.65
N GLU A 224 -21.36 11.76 6.22
CA GLU A 224 -21.62 13.20 6.28
C GLU A 224 -22.54 13.57 7.44
N GLN A 225 -23.49 12.69 7.78
CA GLN A 225 -24.47 12.99 8.83
C GLN A 225 -25.02 11.70 9.47
N VAL A 226 -25.37 11.79 10.75
CA VAL A 226 -26.06 10.73 11.51
C VAL A 226 -27.28 11.34 12.16
N ILE A 227 -28.47 10.81 11.86
CA ILE A 227 -29.76 11.37 12.30
C ILE A 227 -30.76 10.26 12.68
N ALA A 228 -31.80 10.65 13.42
CA ALA A 228 -33.02 9.85 13.55
C ALA A 228 -33.86 9.92 12.23
N PRO A 229 -34.71 8.91 11.95
CA PRO A 229 -35.49 8.82 10.71
C PRO A 229 -36.58 9.89 10.57
N ALA A 230 -37.11 10.44 11.67
CA ALA A 230 -38.02 11.58 11.61
C ALA A 230 -37.25 12.90 11.53
N LYS A 231 -37.84 13.94 10.92
CA LYS A 231 -37.26 15.28 10.73
C LYS A 231 -36.39 15.72 11.92
N THR A 232 -35.13 16.05 11.60
CA THR A 232 -34.04 16.82 12.24
C THR A 232 -33.96 17.06 13.78
N GLU A 233 -34.91 16.68 14.61
CA GLU A 233 -34.96 17.08 16.03
C GLU A 233 -35.28 15.94 17.00
N GLN A 234 -35.45 14.71 16.52
CA GLN A 234 -35.74 13.58 17.40
C GLN A 234 -34.45 13.06 18.03
N MET A 235 -34.41 13.03 19.37
CA MET A 235 -33.30 12.45 20.14
C MET A 235 -33.13 10.97 19.80
N ILE A 236 -31.89 10.55 19.57
CA ILE A 236 -31.56 9.16 19.26
C ILE A 236 -31.52 8.38 20.58
N VAL A 237 -32.36 7.35 20.68
CA VAL A 237 -32.43 6.45 21.85
C VAL A 237 -32.21 4.99 21.44
N ALA A 238 -31.81 4.15 22.38
CA ALA A 238 -31.61 2.73 22.13
C ALA A 238 -32.87 2.06 21.55
N GLY A 239 -32.69 1.13 20.60
CA GLY A 239 -33.79 0.42 19.93
C GLY A 239 -34.50 1.20 18.82
N THR A 240 -34.17 2.47 18.60
CA THR A 240 -34.68 3.24 17.44
C THR A 240 -33.80 3.02 16.21
N THR A 241 -34.35 3.29 15.02
CA THR A 241 -33.58 3.29 13.78
C THR A 241 -32.67 4.52 13.75
N LEU A 242 -31.41 4.30 13.43
CA LEU A 242 -30.40 5.29 13.12
C LEU A 242 -30.25 5.38 11.60
N VAL A 243 -30.22 6.60 11.06
CA VAL A 243 -30.00 6.85 9.64
C VAL A 243 -28.65 7.54 9.46
N ILE A 244 -27.74 6.87 8.76
CA ILE A 244 -26.42 7.37 8.41
C ILE A 244 -26.47 7.84 6.96
N ARG A 245 -26.16 9.11 6.71
CA ARG A 245 -26.08 9.71 5.36
C ARG A 245 -24.65 10.01 5.00
N GLY A 246 -24.33 9.85 3.72
CA GLY A 246 -22.98 10.09 3.24
C GLY A 246 -22.80 9.73 1.77
N LYS A 247 -21.57 9.37 1.42
CA LYS A 247 -21.16 8.99 0.07
C LYS A 247 -20.50 7.64 0.10
N ARG A 248 -20.79 6.80 -0.91
CA ARG A 248 -20.16 5.50 -1.13
C ARG A 248 -20.30 4.57 0.05
N LEU A 249 -21.48 4.58 0.69
CA LEU A 249 -21.74 3.80 1.90
C LEU A 249 -21.95 2.31 1.58
N ARG A 250 -22.27 1.95 0.33
CA ARG A 250 -22.51 0.56 -0.09
C ARG A 250 -21.24 -0.07 -0.67
N GLY A 251 -20.71 -1.08 0.00
CA GLY A 251 -19.68 -1.99 -0.51
C GLY A 251 -20.23 -3.39 -0.80
N GLU A 252 -19.34 -4.34 -1.11
CA GLU A 252 -19.67 -5.76 -1.29
C GLU A 252 -20.33 -6.34 -0.02
N ILE A 253 -19.62 -6.23 1.11
CA ILE A 253 -20.17 -6.54 2.43
C ILE A 253 -20.04 -5.29 3.29
N THR A 254 -21.17 -4.64 3.58
CA THR A 254 -21.22 -3.45 4.42
C THR A 254 -21.57 -3.81 5.86
N ARG A 255 -20.78 -3.30 6.81
CA ARG A 255 -20.99 -3.42 8.26
C ARG A 255 -20.91 -2.06 8.91
N VAL A 256 -21.46 -1.95 10.11
CA VAL A 256 -21.40 -0.72 10.92
C VAL A 256 -20.81 -1.05 12.28
N ARG A 257 -19.91 -0.19 12.76
CA ARG A 257 -19.28 -0.28 14.08
C ARG A 257 -19.70 0.92 14.93
N PHE A 258 -20.00 0.67 16.20
CA PHE A 258 -20.27 1.72 17.19
C PHE A 258 -19.14 1.80 18.22
N GLY A 259 -18.74 3.03 18.56
CA GLY A 259 -17.64 3.31 19.47
C GLY A 259 -16.35 2.58 19.06
N ASN A 260 -15.58 2.15 20.07
CA ASN A 260 -14.35 1.38 19.88
C ASN A 260 -14.59 -0.13 20.03
N THR A 261 -15.81 -0.61 19.77
CA THR A 261 -16.12 -2.04 19.87
C THR A 261 -15.68 -2.77 18.61
N GLU A 262 -15.18 -4.00 18.72
CA GLU A 262 -14.84 -4.82 17.54
C GLU A 262 -16.08 -5.41 16.86
N THR A 263 -17.26 -5.24 17.47
CA THR A 263 -18.52 -5.80 16.99
C THR A 263 -19.00 -5.09 15.72
N LEU A 264 -19.13 -5.85 14.64
CA LEU A 264 -19.64 -5.40 13.35
C LEU A 264 -21.12 -5.75 13.19
N LEU A 265 -21.97 -4.74 13.15
CA LEU A 265 -23.41 -4.90 13.01
C LEU A 265 -23.82 -4.95 11.54
N VAL A 266 -24.87 -5.72 11.27
CA VAL A 266 -25.50 -5.81 9.96
C VAL A 266 -26.59 -4.74 9.88
N PRO A 267 -26.46 -3.74 8.99
CA PRO A 267 -27.51 -2.76 8.78
C PRO A 267 -28.76 -3.39 8.15
N GLN A 268 -29.93 -2.80 8.43
CA GLN A 268 -31.21 -3.25 7.88
C GLN A 268 -31.35 -2.87 6.41
N GLU A 269 -30.87 -1.68 6.04
CA GLU A 269 -30.92 -1.16 4.68
C GLU A 269 -29.60 -0.48 4.34
N VAL A 270 -29.06 -0.77 3.15
CA VAL A 270 -27.82 -0.19 2.65
C VAL A 270 -28.03 0.34 1.24
N LYS A 271 -27.83 1.65 1.09
CA LYS A 271 -27.80 2.38 -0.17
C LYS A 271 -26.47 3.10 -0.30
N GLU A 272 -26.20 3.59 -1.51
CA GLU A 272 -24.95 4.32 -1.81
C GLU A 272 -24.77 5.57 -0.93
N THR A 273 -25.86 6.22 -0.56
CA THR A 273 -25.87 7.50 0.18
C THR A 273 -26.53 7.42 1.55
N GLN A 274 -27.10 6.26 1.90
CA GLN A 274 -27.84 6.10 3.15
C GLN A 274 -27.73 4.67 3.70
N ILE A 275 -27.48 4.53 5.00
CA ILE A 275 -27.60 3.27 5.74
C ILE A 275 -28.63 3.47 6.85
N SER A 276 -29.49 2.46 7.04
CA SER A 276 -30.45 2.41 8.14
C SER A 276 -30.14 1.18 9.01
N LEU A 277 -30.01 1.37 10.33
CA LEU A 277 -29.79 0.28 11.28
C LEU A 277 -30.45 0.56 12.63
N LEU A 278 -30.69 -0.45 13.44
CA LEU A 278 -31.16 -0.25 14.81
C LEU A 278 -30.00 0.07 15.75
N VAL A 279 -30.20 1.02 16.65
CA VAL A 279 -29.25 1.30 17.74
C VAL A 279 -29.30 0.15 18.74
N PRO A 280 -28.19 -0.57 18.99
CA PRO A 280 -28.16 -1.68 19.93
C PRO A 280 -28.40 -1.21 21.38
N PRO A 281 -29.08 -2.02 22.22
CA PRO A 281 -29.42 -1.65 23.60
C PRO A 281 -28.24 -1.67 24.58
N ASP A 282 -27.12 -2.23 24.16
CA ASP A 282 -25.91 -2.50 24.95
C ASP A 282 -24.91 -1.32 24.93
N LEU A 283 -25.19 -0.26 24.17
CA LEU A 283 -24.39 0.98 24.19
C LEU A 283 -24.70 1.81 25.42
N TYR A 284 -23.72 2.54 25.94
CA TYR A 284 -23.94 3.50 27.02
C TYR A 284 -24.47 4.84 26.50
N ALA A 285 -25.33 5.49 27.27
CA ALA A 285 -25.80 6.84 26.98
C ALA A 285 -24.62 7.83 27.09
N SER A 286 -24.18 8.38 25.96
CA SER A 286 -23.10 9.35 25.82
C SER A 286 -22.95 9.78 24.35
N ILE A 287 -21.88 10.52 24.03
CA ILE A 287 -21.42 10.72 22.66
C ILE A 287 -20.85 9.38 22.15
N GLN A 288 -21.46 8.83 21.10
CA GLN A 288 -21.06 7.59 20.45
C GLN A 288 -20.48 7.88 19.06
N GLY A 289 -19.39 7.20 18.72
CA GLY A 289 -18.84 7.17 17.38
C GLY A 289 -19.54 6.12 16.52
N VAL A 290 -19.68 6.38 15.22
CA VAL A 290 -20.12 5.39 14.24
C VAL A 290 -19.19 5.39 13.04
N GLN A 291 -18.87 4.19 12.56
CA GLN A 291 -18.07 3.96 11.36
C GLN A 291 -18.73 2.93 10.45
N VAL A 292 -18.59 3.12 9.15
CA VAL A 292 -18.98 2.14 8.13
C VAL A 292 -17.73 1.38 7.71
N VAL A 293 -17.84 0.04 7.69
CA VAL A 293 -16.75 -0.87 7.35
C VAL A 293 -17.18 -1.69 6.14
N HIS A 294 -16.40 -1.64 5.06
CA HIS A 294 -16.54 -2.54 3.93
C HIS A 294 -15.55 -3.70 4.07
N LEU A 295 -16.08 -4.90 3.91
CA LEU A 295 -15.31 -6.14 3.83
C LEU A 295 -15.39 -6.67 2.40
N THR A 296 -14.26 -7.08 1.85
CA THR A 296 -14.21 -7.83 0.59
C THR A 296 -13.97 -9.29 0.88
N MET A 297 -14.60 -10.21 0.16
CA MET A 297 -14.23 -11.62 0.25
C MET A 297 -12.86 -11.81 -0.41
N GLY A 298 -11.83 -12.07 0.40
CA GLY A 298 -10.56 -12.57 -0.12
C GLY A 298 -10.75 -13.99 -0.65
N ASN A 299 -10.11 -14.31 -1.77
CA ASN A 299 -9.94 -15.72 -2.15
C ASN A 299 -9.14 -16.45 -1.06
N VAL A 300 -9.44 -17.74 -0.86
CA VAL A 300 -8.83 -18.59 0.18
C VAL A 300 -7.30 -18.40 0.20
N GLY A 301 -6.79 -17.83 1.29
CA GLY A 301 -5.36 -17.53 1.50
C GLY A 301 -4.96 -16.05 1.44
N GLN A 302 -5.86 -15.12 1.12
CA GLN A 302 -5.62 -13.68 1.20
C GLN A 302 -6.31 -13.05 2.43
N THR A 303 -5.61 -12.13 3.10
CA THR A 303 -6.18 -11.27 4.15
C THR A 303 -7.36 -10.46 3.59
N ASN A 304 -8.52 -10.53 4.24
CA ASN A 304 -9.69 -9.72 3.89
C ASN A 304 -9.29 -8.24 3.83
N HIS A 305 -9.50 -7.57 2.69
CA HIS A 305 -9.31 -6.11 2.65
C HIS A 305 -10.45 -5.46 3.43
N LEU A 306 -10.07 -4.58 4.35
CA LEU A 306 -10.97 -3.86 5.24
C LEU A 306 -10.84 -2.37 4.94
N VAL A 307 -11.95 -1.74 4.57
CA VAL A 307 -12.03 -0.31 4.27
C VAL A 307 -12.95 0.36 5.26
N GLU A 308 -12.46 1.36 5.97
CA GLU A 308 -13.23 2.09 6.99
C GLU A 308 -13.56 3.50 6.54
N SER A 309 -14.70 4.02 7.00
CA SER A 309 -15.04 5.43 6.86
C SER A 309 -14.37 6.30 7.92
N ASN A 310 -14.48 7.62 7.74
CA ASN A 310 -14.35 8.55 8.86
C ASN A 310 -15.29 8.18 10.01
N VAL A 311 -14.95 8.62 11.22
CA VAL A 311 -15.82 8.52 12.40
C VAL A 311 -16.80 9.69 12.38
N ALA A 312 -18.10 9.40 12.48
CA ALA A 312 -19.11 10.40 12.77
C ALA A 312 -19.63 10.24 14.21
N ALA A 313 -19.85 11.35 14.90
CA ALA A 313 -20.36 11.34 16.26
C ALA A 313 -21.88 11.56 16.29
N PHE A 314 -22.57 10.90 17.21
CA PHE A 314 -23.96 11.19 17.56
C PHE A 314 -24.14 11.06 19.08
N VAL A 315 -25.17 11.71 19.63
CA VAL A 315 -25.48 11.61 21.06
C VAL A 315 -26.55 10.53 21.25
N LEU A 316 -26.23 9.51 22.05
CA LEU A 316 -27.20 8.52 22.48
C LEU A 316 -27.85 8.99 23.80
N HIS A 317 -29.13 9.29 23.74
CA HIS A 317 -29.90 9.79 24.87
C HIS A 317 -30.47 8.63 25.70
N PRO A 318 -30.44 8.71 27.05
CA PRO A 318 -31.06 7.71 27.90
C PRO A 318 -32.58 7.92 27.97
N THR A 319 -33.36 6.85 27.93
CA THR A 319 -34.74 6.86 28.40
C THR A 319 -34.77 6.52 29.89
N ILE A 320 -35.67 7.16 30.63
CA ILE A 320 -35.74 6.98 32.08
C ILE A 320 -37.15 6.71 32.57
N THR A 321 -37.24 6.00 33.70
CA THR A 321 -38.43 5.97 34.57
C THR A 321 -37.98 6.31 35.98
N ALA A 322 -38.75 7.10 36.71
CA ALA A 322 -38.37 7.58 38.04
C ALA A 322 -39.49 7.34 39.05
N PHE A 323 -39.11 6.95 40.26
CA PHE A 323 -40.02 6.70 41.37
C PHE A 323 -39.44 7.30 42.65
N VAL A 324 -40.30 7.86 43.48
CA VAL A 324 -39.91 8.47 44.77
C VAL A 324 -40.07 7.44 45.87
N THR A 325 -39.06 7.34 46.72
CA THR A 325 -39.01 6.51 47.92
C THR A 325 -38.55 7.35 49.10
N GLN A 326 -38.87 6.89 50.33
CA GLN A 326 -38.34 7.47 51.58
C GLN A 326 -38.51 9.00 51.70
N VAL A 327 -39.74 9.50 51.58
CA VAL A 327 -40.02 10.94 51.72
C VAL A 327 -40.08 11.31 53.21
N GLU A 328 -39.22 12.24 53.61
CA GLU A 328 -39.12 12.76 54.98
C GLU A 328 -39.30 14.29 54.99
N ASN A 329 -39.87 14.80 56.08
CA ASN A 329 -40.03 16.22 56.29
C ASN A 329 -38.74 16.82 56.85
N SER A 330 -38.12 17.75 56.12
CA SER A 330 -36.82 18.34 56.48
C SER A 330 -36.95 19.68 57.23
N GLY A 331 -38.17 20.10 57.61
CA GLY A 331 -38.46 21.40 58.19
C GLY A 331 -38.80 22.48 57.14
N GLU A 332 -39.42 23.58 57.56
CA GLU A 332 -39.77 24.74 56.72
C GLU A 332 -40.52 24.42 55.40
N ASN A 333 -41.42 23.43 55.42
CA ASN A 333 -42.17 22.98 54.24
C ASN A 333 -41.26 22.46 53.09
N LEU A 334 -40.10 21.92 53.43
CA LEU A 334 -39.18 21.24 52.51
C LEU A 334 -39.18 19.73 52.77
N ARG A 335 -38.90 18.97 51.72
CA ARG A 335 -38.81 17.51 51.72
C ARG A 335 -37.40 17.05 51.38
N THR A 336 -36.99 15.99 52.05
CA THR A 336 -35.89 15.14 51.65
C THR A 336 -36.49 13.83 51.16
N ALA A 337 -36.04 13.34 50.01
CA ALA A 337 -36.54 12.10 49.45
C ALA A 337 -35.42 11.36 48.74
N GLU A 338 -35.63 10.09 48.46
CA GLU A 338 -34.76 9.31 47.59
C GLU A 338 -35.50 9.08 46.26
N ILE A 339 -34.89 9.49 45.14
CA ILE A 339 -35.46 9.26 43.82
C ILE A 339 -34.69 8.13 43.16
N THR A 340 -35.36 7.01 42.94
CA THR A 340 -34.81 5.90 42.17
C THR A 340 -35.11 6.11 40.70
N VAL A 341 -34.07 6.34 39.90
CA VAL A 341 -34.17 6.51 38.45
C VAL A 341 -33.65 5.27 37.77
N LYS A 342 -34.49 4.63 36.95
CA LYS A 342 -34.10 3.54 36.06
C LYS A 342 -33.74 4.10 34.68
N PHE A 343 -32.66 3.62 34.11
CA PHE A 343 -32.07 4.08 32.85
C PHE A 343 -32.08 2.97 31.81
N GLN A 344 -32.37 3.35 30.57
CA GLN A 344 -32.16 2.52 29.40
C GLN A 344 -31.51 3.36 28.29
N PRO A 345 -30.32 3.01 27.79
CA PRO A 345 -29.49 1.88 28.18
C PRO A 345 -28.87 2.05 29.58
N LYS A 346 -28.17 1.01 30.07
CA LYS A 346 -27.53 1.02 31.40
C LYS A 346 -26.53 2.18 31.52
N VAL A 347 -26.35 2.67 32.74
CA VAL A 347 -25.31 3.63 33.08
C VAL A 347 -24.05 2.86 33.45
N GLY A 348 -22.96 3.12 32.73
CA GLY A 348 -21.67 2.49 32.93
C GLY A 348 -20.95 2.98 34.19
N LYS A 349 -19.95 2.21 34.62
CA LYS A 349 -19.03 2.61 35.69
C LYS A 349 -18.46 4.01 35.46
N ALA A 350 -18.46 4.84 36.50
CA ALA A 350 -17.92 6.19 36.53
C ALA A 350 -18.59 7.23 35.60
N GLN A 351 -19.70 6.89 34.92
CA GLN A 351 -20.45 7.90 34.15
C GLN A 351 -21.07 8.95 35.08
N ARG A 352 -21.06 10.21 34.63
CA ARG A 352 -21.58 11.34 35.40
C ARG A 352 -23.09 11.45 35.18
N VAL A 353 -23.87 11.29 36.25
CA VAL A 353 -25.33 11.40 36.20
C VAL A 353 -25.81 12.62 36.98
N VAL A 354 -26.63 13.45 36.34
CA VAL A 354 -27.29 14.62 36.96
C VAL A 354 -28.79 14.46 36.83
N LEU A 355 -29.49 14.49 37.96
CA LEU A 355 -30.94 14.57 38.03
C LEU A 355 -31.38 16.02 37.92
N LEU A 356 -32.37 16.29 37.09
CA LEU A 356 -32.98 17.59 36.89
C LEU A 356 -34.47 17.48 37.19
N LEU A 357 -34.97 18.31 38.09
CA LEU A 357 -36.38 18.39 38.45
C LEU A 357 -36.92 19.76 38.07
N ASN A 358 -37.99 19.80 37.30
CA ASN A 358 -38.69 21.04 36.92
C ASN A 358 -40.12 20.98 37.43
N GLU A 359 -40.54 21.93 38.26
CA GLU A 359 -41.91 21.99 38.78
C GLU A 359 -42.93 22.19 37.65
N VAL A 360 -44.00 21.39 37.64
CA VAL A 360 -45.05 21.43 36.60
C VAL A 360 -46.05 22.57 36.82
N SER A 361 -46.28 22.96 38.07
CA SER A 361 -47.35 23.90 38.41
C SER A 361 -46.90 24.84 39.54
N GLY A 362 -46.97 26.14 39.29
CA GLY A 362 -46.70 27.20 40.27
C GLY A 362 -46.58 28.57 39.59
N ASP A 363 -46.89 29.66 40.32
CA ASP A 363 -46.74 31.04 39.81
C ASP A 363 -45.26 31.41 39.54
N ASN A 364 -44.33 30.70 40.19
CA ASN A 364 -42.88 30.80 40.00
C ASN A 364 -42.26 29.39 40.06
N PRO A 365 -42.27 28.63 38.95
CA PRO A 365 -41.85 27.23 38.96
C PRO A 365 -40.37 27.10 39.33
N VAL A 366 -40.08 26.22 40.28
CA VAL A 366 -38.72 25.97 40.76
C VAL A 366 -38.07 24.83 39.98
N ALA A 367 -36.77 24.96 39.71
CA ALA A 367 -35.96 23.89 39.13
C ALA A 367 -34.83 23.50 40.08
N TYR A 368 -34.56 22.20 40.18
CA TYR A 368 -33.49 21.64 41.00
C TYR A 368 -32.54 20.79 40.15
N SER A 369 -31.28 20.73 40.58
CA SER A 369 -30.27 19.87 39.99
C SER A 369 -29.52 19.12 41.08
N PHE A 370 -29.46 17.79 40.97
CA PHE A 370 -28.76 16.93 41.91
C PHE A 370 -27.74 16.08 41.17
N LEU A 371 -26.48 16.16 41.59
CA LEU A 371 -25.42 15.29 41.10
C LEU A 371 -25.50 13.95 41.81
N ALA A 372 -25.66 12.86 41.07
CA ALA A 372 -25.58 11.52 41.63
C ALA A 372 -24.13 11.13 41.91
N ALA A 373 -23.91 10.25 42.89
CA ALA A 373 -22.62 9.61 43.05
C ALA A 373 -22.29 8.76 41.81
N PRO A 374 -21.05 8.84 41.26
CA PRO A 374 -20.67 8.03 40.11
C PRO A 374 -20.85 6.53 40.39
N PRO A 375 -21.49 5.75 39.48
CA PRO A 375 -21.66 4.32 39.68
C PRO A 375 -20.32 3.58 39.78
N THR A 376 -20.21 2.60 40.68
CA THR A 376 -19.01 1.76 40.84
C THR A 376 -18.96 0.58 39.88
N GLN A 377 -20.10 0.24 39.29
CA GLN A 377 -20.33 -0.80 38.30
C GLN A 377 -21.48 -0.39 37.38
N ASP A 378 -21.66 -1.11 36.27
CA ASP A 378 -22.78 -0.89 35.37
C ASP A 378 -24.10 -1.16 36.06
N THR A 379 -25.01 -0.21 35.99
CA THR A 379 -26.31 -0.28 36.66
C THR A 379 -27.43 0.24 35.77
N ASP A 380 -28.60 -0.36 35.86
CA ASP A 380 -29.83 0.10 35.24
C ASP A 380 -30.64 1.01 36.18
N ALA A 381 -30.27 1.13 37.46
CA ALA A 381 -30.94 1.97 38.44
C ALA A 381 -29.96 2.72 39.35
N ILE A 382 -30.26 3.99 39.62
CA ILE A 382 -29.51 4.83 40.56
C ILE A 382 -30.49 5.48 41.53
N ALA A 383 -30.24 5.29 42.82
CA ALA A 383 -30.93 6.00 43.88
C ALA A 383 -30.22 7.33 44.16
N ILE A 384 -30.95 8.44 44.02
CA ILE A 384 -30.40 9.80 44.11
C ILE A 384 -31.09 10.50 45.30
N PRO A 385 -30.36 10.78 46.39
CA PRO A 385 -30.94 11.52 47.50
C PRO A 385 -31.13 12.99 47.11
N VAL A 386 -32.37 13.47 47.23
CA VAL A 386 -32.74 14.88 47.02
C VAL A 386 -33.04 15.51 48.37
N LYS A 387 -32.54 16.73 48.59
CA LYS A 387 -32.70 17.48 49.85
C LYS A 387 -33.23 18.88 49.55
N ASN A 388 -33.96 19.45 50.51
CA ASN A 388 -34.48 20.82 50.42
C ASN A 388 -35.37 21.07 49.20
N VAL A 389 -36.23 20.11 48.84
CA VAL A 389 -37.15 20.21 47.69
C VAL A 389 -38.53 20.60 48.19
N LYS A 390 -39.18 21.59 47.56
CA LYS A 390 -40.57 21.95 47.89
C LYS A 390 -41.52 20.80 47.55
N PRO A 391 -42.56 20.53 48.35
CA PRO A 391 -43.58 19.55 47.99
C PRO A 391 -44.31 20.00 46.72
N GLY A 392 -44.48 19.08 45.78
CA GLY A 392 -45.01 19.40 44.46
C GLY A 392 -44.77 18.28 43.45
N THR A 393 -45.21 18.54 42.23
CA THR A 393 -45.07 17.61 41.11
C THR A 393 -44.05 18.13 40.12
N TYR A 394 -43.08 17.28 39.79
CA TYR A 394 -41.90 17.65 39.00
C TYR A 394 -41.77 16.78 37.74
N ILE A 395 -41.46 17.40 36.60
CA ILE A 395 -40.90 16.71 35.45
C ILE A 395 -39.47 16.32 35.76
N VAL A 396 -39.16 15.05 35.54
CA VAL A 396 -37.85 14.47 35.77
C VAL A 396 -37.10 14.34 34.46
N ARG A 397 -35.89 14.87 34.42
CA ARG A 397 -34.90 14.57 33.40
C ARG A 397 -33.63 14.05 34.05
N ALA A 398 -32.93 13.20 33.33
CA ALA A 398 -31.60 12.78 33.74
C ALA A 398 -30.61 13.09 32.62
N ARG A 399 -29.41 13.52 33.01
CA ARG A 399 -28.30 13.77 32.10
C ARG A 399 -27.17 12.81 32.43
N VAL A 400 -26.83 11.93 31.49
CA VAL A 400 -25.72 10.97 31.59
C VAL A 400 -24.62 11.44 30.65
N ASP A 401 -23.45 11.79 31.20
CA ASP A 401 -22.29 12.32 30.44
C ASP A 401 -22.61 13.46 29.46
N GLY A 402 -23.64 14.26 29.77
CA GLY A 402 -24.10 15.35 28.90
C GLY A 402 -25.32 15.03 28.05
N ALA A 403 -25.64 13.75 27.84
CA ALA A 403 -26.83 13.30 27.10
C ALA A 403 -28.09 13.38 27.98
N GLU A 404 -29.02 14.25 27.63
CA GLU A 404 -30.25 14.50 28.39
C GLU A 404 -31.40 13.58 27.94
N SER A 405 -32.15 13.01 28.87
CA SER A 405 -33.30 12.16 28.56
C SER A 405 -34.43 12.92 27.85
N PRO A 406 -35.12 12.32 26.86
CA PRO A 406 -36.24 12.95 26.19
C PRO A 406 -37.43 13.14 27.12
N LEU A 407 -38.22 14.18 26.86
CA LEU A 407 -39.51 14.41 27.49
C LEU A 407 -40.65 14.02 26.56
N GLN A 408 -41.72 13.49 27.13
CA GLN A 408 -42.95 13.20 26.42
C GLN A 408 -43.96 14.33 26.62
N LYS A 409 -44.67 14.65 25.54
CA LYS A 409 -45.73 15.65 25.54
C LYS A 409 -47.10 14.97 25.55
N ASN A 410 -48.05 15.55 26.27
CA ASN A 410 -49.45 15.14 26.24
C ASN A 410 -50.13 15.57 24.93
N GLN A 411 -51.42 15.24 24.78
CA GLN A 411 -52.22 15.58 23.58
C GLN A 411 -52.37 17.10 23.36
N PHE A 412 -52.11 17.91 24.39
CA PHE A 412 -52.15 19.37 24.35
C PHE A 412 -50.77 20.01 24.03
N GLY A 413 -49.72 19.20 23.86
CA GLY A 413 -48.37 19.65 23.52
C GLY A 413 -47.52 20.09 24.72
N GLU A 414 -48.02 19.88 25.94
CA GLU A 414 -47.32 20.19 27.20
C GLU A 414 -46.48 18.99 27.66
N TYR A 415 -45.35 19.24 28.30
CA TYR A 415 -44.50 18.17 28.83
C TYR A 415 -45.16 17.54 30.07
N ASP A 416 -45.33 16.21 30.04
CA ASP A 416 -46.12 15.48 31.03
C ASP A 416 -45.38 14.27 31.63
N SER A 417 -44.31 13.79 30.98
CA SER A 417 -43.58 12.61 31.44
C SER A 417 -42.10 12.66 31.05
N PRO A 418 -41.19 12.10 31.88
CA PRO A 418 -41.42 11.44 33.17
C PRO A 418 -41.75 12.43 34.31
N GLN A 419 -42.59 12.04 35.26
CA GLN A 419 -43.05 12.90 36.35
C GLN A 419 -42.98 12.18 37.70
N VAL A 420 -42.68 12.94 38.76
CA VAL A 420 -42.70 12.45 40.14
C VAL A 420 -43.38 13.45 41.07
N THR A 421 -44.07 12.94 42.09
CA THR A 421 -44.71 13.75 43.12
C THR A 421 -43.98 13.56 44.44
N ILE A 422 -43.58 14.66 45.07
CA ILE A 422 -42.94 14.68 46.39
C ILE A 422 -43.92 15.39 47.32
N LEU A 423 -44.48 14.68 48.31
CA LEU A 423 -45.53 15.16 49.22
C LEU A 423 -45.01 15.55 50.60
#